data_AF-A0A9Y3VRY0-F1
#
_entry.id   AF-A0A9Y3VRY0-F1
#
_cell.length_a   1.000
_cell.length_b   1.000
_cell.length_c   1.000
_cell.angle_alpha   90.00
_cell.angle_beta   90.00
_cell.angle_gamma   90.00
#
_symmetry.space_group_name_H-M   'P 1'
#
loop_
_entity.id
_entity.type
_entity.pdbx_description
1 polymer ?
#
loop_
_entity_poly.entity_id
_entity_poly.type
_entity_poly.pdbx_seq_one_letter_code
_entity_poly.pdbx_strand_id
1 'polypeptide(L)'
;MRPEELLNTLEDLTDDEFEGFKWRLQQGEVLASRPTIKKSRLQTAKRRDTVDLMVHTYTLPGAVEVTRKVLERICRNDLLQSLSASSEQQAAVPGEVPCDICTGSKLKAMKSCMVCLTSYCEVHLEPHLTASRLRRHHLVEPLENLEGRMCMKHDKPLELFCKTDQTCVCTLCSVFKHKSHEFVPLREEYEGKKAELWKTEAEIQLMIQKRQLKIQEIKKSVKMSKDSADREKAQGFQVFTALQESAERGMKKLMKEIEGKQKTTEKQAEGFIKDLEQEISELKKTSSQMEQLSHSEDHLHVLQSFSSLKTVLPTKDWTEIRVHPPSYEGTVVRAVAQLEEKLRKRMKKKLLEAELERVQQYAVDVTSCEEESSRHPTEILSMS
;
A
#
# COMPACT_ATOMS: atom_id res chain seq x y z
N MET A 1 -38.62 10.91 -28.77
CA MET A 1 -37.28 10.65 -29.31
C MET A 1 -37.01 11.56 -30.50
N ARG A 2 -35.83 12.18 -30.59
CA ARG A 2 -35.39 13.04 -31.72
C ARG A 2 -34.39 12.30 -32.64
N PRO A 3 -34.24 12.65 -33.93
CA PRO A 3 -33.27 12.01 -34.83
C PRO A 3 -31.82 12.04 -34.33
N GLU A 4 -31.46 13.06 -33.54
CA GLU A 4 -30.13 13.20 -32.93
C GLU A 4 -29.85 12.10 -31.90
N GLU A 5 -30.88 11.58 -31.22
CA GLU A 5 -30.72 10.50 -30.23
C GLU A 5 -30.41 9.16 -30.92
N LEU A 6 -30.92 8.95 -32.14
CA LEU A 6 -30.52 7.83 -32.99
C LEU A 6 -29.09 7.96 -33.48
N LEU A 7 -28.69 9.18 -33.87
CA LEU A 7 -27.32 9.44 -34.33
C LEU A 7 -26.30 9.17 -33.22
N ASN A 8 -26.54 9.68 -32.02
CA ASN A 8 -25.68 9.43 -30.87
C ASN A 8 -25.53 7.92 -30.60
N THR A 9 -26.63 7.17 -30.73
CA THR A 9 -26.59 5.71 -30.55
C THR A 9 -25.74 5.01 -31.61
N LEU A 10 -25.74 5.48 -32.86
CA LEU A 10 -24.88 4.93 -33.91
C LEU A 10 -23.42 5.42 -33.80
N GLU A 11 -23.18 6.54 -33.15
CA GLU A 11 -21.83 7.05 -32.83
C GLU A 11 -21.14 6.22 -31.74
N ASP A 12 -21.92 5.62 -30.83
CA ASP A 12 -21.41 4.70 -29.80
C ASP A 12 -21.08 3.28 -30.32
N LEU A 13 -21.31 3.04 -31.61
CA LEU A 13 -20.85 1.83 -32.31
C LEU A 13 -19.44 2.06 -32.86
N THR A 14 -18.54 1.11 -32.62
CA THR A 14 -17.26 1.04 -33.32
C THR A 14 -17.48 0.91 -34.82
N ASP A 15 -16.46 1.21 -35.64
CA ASP A 15 -16.59 1.16 -37.09
C ASP A 15 -16.96 -0.25 -37.61
N ASP A 16 -16.42 -1.30 -36.99
CA ASP A 16 -16.74 -2.70 -37.34
C ASP A 16 -18.20 -3.06 -36.97
N GLU A 17 -18.68 -2.60 -35.81
CA GLU A 17 -20.07 -2.80 -35.39
C GLU A 17 -21.04 -1.99 -36.25
N PHE A 18 -20.64 -0.80 -36.68
CA PHE A 18 -21.42 0.05 -37.57
C PHE A 18 -21.51 -0.55 -38.98
N GLU A 19 -20.43 -1.15 -39.51
CA GLU A 19 -20.51 -1.95 -40.73
C GLU A 19 -21.42 -3.18 -40.57
N GLY A 20 -21.33 -3.85 -39.41
CA GLY A 20 -22.26 -4.91 -39.04
C GLY A 20 -23.72 -4.43 -39.01
N PHE A 21 -23.98 -3.25 -38.45
CA PHE A 21 -25.29 -2.60 -38.41
C PHE A 21 -25.83 -2.33 -39.82
N LYS A 22 -25.01 -1.73 -40.70
CA LYS A 22 -25.35 -1.46 -42.10
C LYS A 22 -25.61 -2.73 -42.91
N TRP A 23 -24.86 -3.81 -42.65
CA TRP A 23 -25.08 -5.11 -43.26
C TRP A 23 -26.45 -5.68 -42.87
N ARG A 24 -26.84 -5.56 -41.61
CA ARG A 24 -28.14 -6.06 -41.10
C ARG A 24 -29.33 -5.28 -41.64
N LEU A 25 -29.20 -3.98 -41.88
CA LEU A 25 -30.22 -3.17 -42.54
C LEU A 25 -30.52 -3.61 -43.99
N GLN A 26 -29.60 -4.34 -44.62
CA GLN A 26 -29.77 -4.89 -45.96
C GLN A 26 -30.49 -6.25 -45.94
N GLN A 27 -30.59 -6.89 -44.77
CA GLN A 27 -31.20 -8.21 -44.62
C GLN A 27 -32.70 -8.07 -44.32
N GLY A 28 -33.55 -8.56 -45.22
CA GLY A 28 -35.02 -8.47 -45.10
C GLY A 28 -35.59 -9.14 -43.83
N GLU A 29 -34.85 -10.07 -43.22
CA GLU A 29 -35.27 -10.81 -42.02
C GLU A 29 -35.32 -9.98 -40.73
N VAL A 30 -34.72 -8.78 -40.68
CA VAL A 30 -34.79 -7.88 -39.51
C VAL A 30 -36.07 -7.04 -39.53
N LEU A 31 -36.68 -6.90 -40.70
CA LEU A 31 -37.58 -5.78 -41.02
C LEU A 31 -39.07 -6.10 -40.98
N ALA A 32 -39.48 -7.33 -40.66
CA ALA A 32 -40.89 -7.75 -40.45
C ALA A 32 -41.87 -7.02 -41.40
N SER A 33 -41.67 -7.20 -42.72
CA SER A 33 -42.48 -6.64 -43.81
C SER A 33 -42.19 -5.19 -44.23
N ARG A 34 -41.11 -4.55 -43.77
CA ARG A 34 -40.73 -3.17 -44.17
C ARG A 34 -39.78 -3.12 -45.39
N PRO A 35 -39.77 -2.02 -46.16
CA PRO A 35 -38.92 -1.88 -47.36
C PRO A 35 -37.43 -2.00 -47.03
N THR A 36 -36.65 -2.77 -47.78
CA THR A 36 -35.19 -2.85 -47.58
C THR A 36 -34.49 -1.63 -48.16
N ILE A 37 -33.47 -1.12 -47.44
CA ILE A 37 -32.65 -0.03 -47.96
C ILE A 37 -31.64 -0.60 -48.97
N LYS A 38 -31.55 0.01 -50.16
CA LYS A 38 -30.67 -0.45 -51.24
C LYS A 38 -29.20 -0.48 -50.79
N LYS A 39 -28.52 -1.61 -51.02
CA LYS A 39 -27.11 -1.84 -50.67
C LYS A 39 -26.16 -0.75 -51.16
N SER A 40 -26.35 -0.28 -52.40
CA SER A 40 -25.52 0.79 -52.98
C SER A 40 -25.61 2.13 -52.23
N ARG A 41 -26.68 2.38 -51.49
CA ARG A 41 -26.85 3.60 -50.69
C ARG A 41 -26.26 3.49 -49.28
N LEU A 42 -26.15 2.28 -48.73
CA LEU A 42 -25.60 2.05 -47.39
C LEU A 42 -24.09 1.84 -47.38
N GLN A 43 -23.51 1.25 -48.43
CA GLN A 43 -22.08 0.91 -48.46
C GLN A 43 -21.15 2.11 -48.22
N THR A 44 -21.50 3.29 -48.74
CA THR A 44 -20.70 4.52 -48.58
C THR A 44 -21.30 5.51 -47.58
N ALA A 45 -22.44 5.19 -46.97
CA ALA A 45 -23.13 6.10 -46.05
C ALA A 45 -22.38 6.21 -44.72
N LYS A 46 -22.23 7.46 -44.25
CA LYS A 46 -21.77 7.75 -42.90
C LYS A 46 -22.91 7.56 -41.90
N ARG A 47 -22.60 7.59 -40.60
CA ARG A 47 -23.58 7.40 -39.50
C ARG A 47 -24.79 8.33 -39.64
N ARG A 48 -24.56 9.63 -39.87
CA ARG A 48 -25.61 10.63 -40.11
C ARG A 48 -26.47 10.31 -41.34
N ASP A 49 -25.83 10.03 -42.48
CA ASP A 49 -26.54 9.69 -43.72
C ASP A 49 -27.38 8.41 -43.57
N THR A 50 -26.92 7.48 -42.72
CA THR A 50 -27.63 6.23 -42.41
C THR A 50 -28.86 6.51 -41.56
N VAL A 51 -28.77 7.37 -40.54
CA VAL A 51 -29.93 7.82 -39.75
C VAL A 51 -30.95 8.52 -40.65
N ASP A 52 -30.51 9.44 -41.49
CA ASP A 52 -31.40 10.17 -42.41
C ASP A 52 -32.11 9.21 -43.38
N LEU A 53 -31.38 8.23 -43.90
CA LEU A 53 -31.93 7.21 -44.78
C LEU A 53 -32.94 6.30 -44.07
N MET A 54 -32.69 5.94 -42.80
CA MET A 54 -33.60 5.14 -41.99
C MET A 54 -34.87 5.93 -41.63
N VAL A 55 -34.74 7.19 -41.22
CA VAL A 55 -35.88 8.06 -40.89
C VAL A 55 -36.73 8.34 -42.13
N HIS A 56 -36.09 8.56 -43.29
CA HIS A 56 -36.79 8.74 -44.55
C HIS A 56 -37.51 7.48 -45.04
N THR A 57 -36.93 6.29 -44.79
CA THR A 57 -37.50 5.01 -45.25
C THR A 57 -38.58 4.47 -44.29
N TYR A 58 -38.42 4.66 -42.98
CA TYR A 58 -39.24 4.00 -41.97
C TYR A 58 -40.05 4.95 -41.07
N THR A 59 -39.92 6.27 -41.21
CA THR A 59 -40.33 7.29 -40.22
C THR A 59 -39.52 7.21 -38.93
N LEU A 60 -39.48 8.27 -38.11
CA LEU A 60 -38.66 8.29 -36.89
C LEU A 60 -39.01 7.17 -35.90
N PRO A 61 -40.28 6.92 -35.54
CA PRO A 61 -40.63 5.79 -34.66
C PRO A 61 -40.27 4.43 -35.28
N GLY A 62 -40.42 4.31 -36.61
CA GLY A 62 -40.05 3.09 -37.31
C GLY A 62 -38.53 2.87 -37.36
N ALA A 63 -37.74 3.93 -37.53
CA ALA A 63 -36.28 3.86 -37.50
C ALA A 63 -35.78 3.39 -36.14
N VAL A 64 -36.35 3.90 -35.03
CA VAL A 64 -36.03 3.45 -33.66
C VAL A 64 -36.30 1.96 -33.47
N GLU A 65 -37.44 1.46 -33.95
CA GLU A 65 -37.79 0.05 -33.88
C GLU A 65 -36.79 -0.84 -34.64
N VAL A 66 -36.38 -0.40 -35.84
CA VAL A 66 -35.41 -1.14 -36.66
C VAL A 66 -34.05 -1.13 -36.00
N THR A 67 -33.58 0.03 -35.52
CA THR A 67 -32.30 0.15 -34.79
C THR A 67 -32.29 -0.79 -33.59
N ARG A 68 -33.38 -0.88 -32.82
CA ARG A 68 -33.49 -1.81 -31.68
C ARG A 68 -33.26 -3.26 -32.10
N LYS A 69 -33.97 -3.72 -33.14
CA LYS A 69 -33.82 -5.11 -33.64
C LYS A 69 -32.43 -5.39 -34.20
N VAL A 70 -31.79 -4.39 -34.80
CA VAL A 70 -30.42 -4.55 -35.31
C VAL A 70 -29.41 -4.63 -34.16
N LEU A 71 -29.53 -3.75 -33.16
CA LEU A 71 -28.65 -3.72 -31.98
C LEU A 71 -28.71 -5.02 -31.17
N GLU A 72 -29.90 -5.62 -31.03
CA GLU A 72 -30.09 -6.95 -30.44
C GLU A 72 -29.32 -8.04 -31.21
N ARG A 73 -29.32 -7.96 -32.54
CA ARG A 73 -28.63 -8.94 -33.41
C ARG A 73 -27.13 -8.75 -33.50
N ILE A 74 -26.60 -7.58 -33.12
CA ILE A 74 -25.17 -7.34 -32.99
C ILE A 74 -24.71 -7.37 -31.52
N CYS A 75 -25.57 -7.85 -30.61
CA CYS A 75 -25.31 -8.05 -29.19
C CYS A 75 -24.95 -6.77 -28.40
N ARG A 76 -25.38 -5.59 -28.87
CA ARG A 76 -25.19 -4.30 -28.16
C ARG A 76 -26.38 -3.98 -27.25
N ASN A 77 -26.56 -4.85 -26.24
CA ASN A 77 -27.64 -4.74 -25.26
C ASN A 77 -27.51 -3.51 -24.35
N ASP A 78 -26.29 -3.00 -24.18
CA ASP A 78 -25.97 -1.73 -23.51
C ASP A 78 -26.66 -0.54 -24.21
N LEU A 79 -26.63 -0.51 -25.55
CA LEU A 79 -27.27 0.53 -26.36
C LEU A 79 -28.79 0.34 -26.52
N LEU A 80 -29.30 -0.87 -26.28
CA LEU A 80 -30.76 -1.11 -26.24
C LEU A 80 -31.41 -0.46 -25.03
N GLN A 81 -30.75 -0.51 -23.88
CA GLN A 81 -31.25 0.10 -22.64
C GLN A 81 -31.29 1.63 -22.74
N SER A 82 -30.28 2.24 -23.36
CA SER A 82 -30.24 3.69 -23.58
C SER A 82 -31.33 4.18 -24.54
N LEU A 83 -31.61 3.44 -25.62
CA LEU A 83 -32.71 3.76 -26.54
C LEU A 83 -34.10 3.61 -25.90
N SER A 84 -34.27 2.59 -25.06
CA SER A 84 -35.56 2.25 -24.42
C SER A 84 -35.96 3.24 -23.31
N ALA A 85 -34.98 3.86 -22.65
CA ALA A 85 -35.23 4.88 -21.62
C ALA A 85 -35.90 6.17 -22.15
N SER A 86 -35.94 6.39 -23.47
CA SER A 86 -36.42 7.63 -24.07
C SER A 86 -37.92 7.69 -24.42
N SER A 87 -38.67 6.58 -24.26
CA SER A 87 -40.05 6.46 -24.80
C SER A 87 -41.12 6.01 -23.80
N GLU A 88 -40.80 5.80 -22.53
CA GLU A 88 -41.79 5.43 -21.51
C GLU A 88 -41.89 6.55 -20.46
N GLN A 89 -43.11 6.96 -20.12
CA GLN A 89 -43.37 7.88 -19.01
C GLN A 89 -43.01 7.16 -17.70
N GLN A 90 -41.77 7.34 -17.24
CA GLN A 90 -41.24 6.69 -16.05
C GLN A 90 -41.76 7.38 -14.78
N ALA A 91 -41.96 6.57 -13.73
CA ALA A 91 -42.18 7.07 -12.38
C ALA A 91 -40.98 7.91 -11.95
N ALA A 92 -41.22 8.97 -11.18
CA ALA A 92 -40.15 9.82 -10.66
C ALA A 92 -39.20 9.00 -9.78
N VAL A 93 -37.89 9.14 -10.02
CA VAL A 93 -36.84 8.50 -9.20
C VAL A 93 -36.32 9.46 -8.12
N PRO A 94 -35.60 8.97 -7.08
CA PRO A 94 -35.04 9.84 -6.04
C PRO A 94 -34.18 10.97 -6.62
N GLY A 95 -34.51 12.22 -6.26
CA GLY A 95 -33.87 13.44 -6.78
C GLY A 95 -34.58 14.09 -7.96
N GLU A 96 -35.64 13.47 -8.51
CA GLU A 96 -36.51 14.09 -9.49
C GLU A 96 -37.81 14.61 -8.86
N VAL A 97 -38.30 15.74 -9.38
CA VAL A 97 -39.56 16.34 -8.92
C VAL A 97 -40.73 15.52 -9.47
N PRO A 98 -41.59 14.95 -8.61
CA PRO A 98 -42.76 14.20 -9.06
C PRO A 98 -43.90 15.13 -9.49
N CYS A 99 -44.81 14.64 -10.33
CA CYS A 99 -46.04 15.34 -10.66
C CYS A 99 -47.02 15.32 -9.49
N ASP A 100 -47.58 16.49 -9.16
CA ASP A 100 -48.47 16.66 -8.01
C ASP A 100 -49.92 16.24 -8.29
N ILE A 101 -50.30 16.17 -9.57
CA ILE A 101 -51.66 15.82 -10.00
C ILE A 101 -51.86 14.32 -10.19
N CYS A 102 -50.78 13.57 -10.48
CA CYS A 102 -50.86 12.12 -10.65
C CYS A 102 -51.42 11.44 -9.41
N THR A 103 -52.43 10.61 -9.60
CA THR A 103 -52.96 9.71 -8.56
C THR A 103 -52.24 8.36 -8.63
N GLY A 104 -51.72 7.88 -7.51
CA GLY A 104 -50.92 6.65 -7.45
C GLY A 104 -49.43 6.90 -7.74
N SER A 105 -48.83 6.12 -8.65
CA SER A 105 -47.42 6.27 -9.03
C SER A 105 -47.18 7.64 -9.70
N LYS A 106 -46.45 8.52 -9.01
CA LYS A 106 -46.19 9.87 -9.53
C LYS A 106 -45.15 9.83 -10.65
N LEU A 107 -45.55 10.31 -11.83
CA LEU A 107 -44.66 10.47 -12.98
C LEU A 107 -43.70 11.63 -12.74
N LYS A 108 -42.54 11.61 -13.42
CA LYS A 108 -41.61 12.75 -13.45
C LYS A 108 -42.30 14.02 -13.94
N ALA A 109 -42.13 15.12 -13.22
CA ALA A 109 -42.60 16.43 -13.66
C ALA A 109 -41.68 16.97 -14.79
N MET A 110 -42.30 17.60 -15.78
CA MET A 110 -41.63 18.24 -16.90
C MET A 110 -41.51 19.76 -16.70
N LYS A 111 -42.52 20.38 -16.07
CA LYS A 111 -42.53 21.81 -15.70
C LYS A 111 -43.29 22.02 -14.40
N SER A 112 -42.96 23.09 -13.70
CA SER A 112 -43.75 23.61 -12.59
C SER A 112 -44.38 24.94 -12.98
N CYS A 113 -45.62 25.18 -12.52
CA CYS A 113 -46.29 26.45 -12.71
C CYS A 113 -46.14 27.33 -11.47
N MET A 114 -45.57 28.52 -11.63
CA MET A 114 -45.41 29.49 -10.53
C MET A 114 -46.71 30.15 -10.08
N VAL A 115 -47.78 30.02 -10.88
CA VAL A 115 -49.11 30.56 -10.53
C VAL A 115 -49.94 29.50 -9.80
N CYS A 116 -49.92 28.25 -10.27
CA CYS A 116 -50.65 27.16 -9.62
C CYS A 116 -49.88 26.54 -8.45
N LEU A 117 -48.57 26.83 -8.32
CA LEU A 117 -47.66 26.21 -7.35
C LEU A 117 -47.71 24.68 -7.40
N THR A 118 -47.69 24.15 -8.62
CA THR A 118 -47.88 22.71 -8.90
C THR A 118 -46.90 22.26 -9.99
N SER A 119 -46.37 21.05 -9.85
CA SER A 119 -45.50 20.38 -10.81
C SER A 119 -46.28 19.37 -11.65
N TYR A 120 -46.06 19.41 -12.97
CA TYR A 120 -46.85 18.65 -13.94
C TYR A 120 -45.98 17.70 -14.76
N CYS A 121 -46.37 16.43 -14.87
CA CYS A 121 -45.88 15.53 -15.91
C CYS A 121 -46.41 15.98 -17.27
N GLU A 122 -45.91 15.38 -18.35
CA GLU A 122 -46.27 15.75 -19.72
C GLU A 122 -47.79 15.80 -19.95
N VAL A 123 -48.53 14.80 -19.46
CA VAL A 123 -50.00 14.73 -19.60
C VAL A 123 -50.70 15.87 -18.87
N HIS A 124 -50.34 16.13 -17.61
CA HIS A 124 -50.96 17.18 -16.83
C HIS A 124 -50.46 18.59 -17.17
N LEU A 125 -49.37 18.68 -17.94
CA LEU A 125 -48.84 19.94 -18.45
C LEU A 125 -49.59 20.40 -19.71
N GLU A 126 -50.15 19.47 -20.49
CA GLU A 126 -50.84 19.75 -21.76
C GLU A 126 -51.85 20.91 -21.66
N PRO A 127 -52.72 21.00 -20.62
CA PRO A 127 -53.67 22.10 -20.51
C PRO A 127 -53.01 23.47 -20.37
N HIS A 128 -51.83 23.56 -19.74
CA HIS A 128 -51.06 24.81 -19.67
C HIS A 128 -50.44 25.19 -21.00
N LEU A 129 -50.25 24.23 -21.91
CA LEU A 129 -49.71 24.47 -23.24
C LEU A 129 -50.80 24.73 -24.28
N THR A 130 -52.00 24.18 -24.10
CA THR A 130 -53.05 24.22 -25.13
C THR A 130 -54.20 25.18 -24.80
N ALA A 131 -54.64 25.26 -23.54
CA ALA A 131 -55.78 26.10 -23.14
C ALA A 131 -55.43 27.59 -23.06
N SER A 132 -56.20 28.45 -23.74
CA SER A 132 -55.90 29.89 -23.88
C SER A 132 -55.74 30.65 -22.56
N ARG A 133 -56.47 30.24 -21.50
CA ARG A 133 -56.36 30.86 -20.16
C ARG A 133 -55.08 30.47 -19.42
N LEU A 134 -54.62 29.23 -19.58
CA LEU A 134 -53.48 28.67 -18.84
C LEU A 134 -52.15 28.91 -19.55
N ARG A 135 -52.14 29.11 -20.88
CA ARG A 135 -50.93 29.47 -21.66
C ARG A 135 -50.20 30.72 -21.17
N ARG A 136 -50.85 31.58 -20.39
CA ARG A 136 -50.26 32.79 -19.80
C ARG A 136 -49.58 32.53 -18.46
N HIS A 137 -49.73 31.34 -17.89
CA HIS A 137 -49.09 30.99 -16.64
C HIS A 137 -47.58 30.85 -16.83
N HIS A 138 -46.81 31.33 -15.87
CA HIS A 138 -45.35 31.23 -15.92
C HIS A 138 -44.92 29.80 -15.54
N LEU A 139 -44.43 29.05 -16.52
CA LEU A 139 -43.90 27.70 -16.37
C LEU A 139 -42.37 27.75 -16.26
N VAL A 140 -41.83 27.08 -15.26
CA VAL A 140 -40.39 26.94 -14.99
C VAL A 140 -39.99 25.47 -15.00
N GLU A 141 -38.68 25.20 -14.98
CA GLU A 141 -38.19 23.85 -14.73
C GLU A 141 -38.73 23.31 -13.39
N PRO A 142 -38.92 21.98 -13.27
CA PRO A 142 -39.48 21.41 -12.06
C PRO A 142 -38.66 21.76 -10.81
N LEU A 143 -39.35 22.24 -9.76
CA LEU A 143 -38.73 22.56 -8.47
C LEU A 143 -39.48 21.86 -7.33
N GLU A 144 -38.77 21.25 -6.38
CA GLU A 144 -39.38 20.51 -5.26
C GLU A 144 -40.13 21.40 -4.27
N ASN A 145 -39.69 22.65 -4.09
CA ASN A 145 -40.26 23.59 -3.12
C ASN A 145 -40.71 24.89 -3.80
N LEU A 146 -41.85 24.84 -4.50
CA LEU A 146 -42.43 26.00 -5.19
C LEU A 146 -42.94 27.08 -4.23
N GLU A 147 -43.55 26.68 -3.11
CA GLU A 147 -44.02 27.61 -2.08
C GLU A 147 -42.87 28.43 -1.50
N GLY A 148 -41.72 27.80 -1.23
CA GLY A 148 -40.51 28.47 -0.77
C GLY A 148 -39.88 29.45 -1.77
N ARG A 149 -40.36 29.49 -3.03
CA ARG A 149 -39.96 30.49 -4.03
C ARG A 149 -40.88 31.71 -4.04
N MET A 150 -41.92 31.72 -3.22
CA MET A 150 -42.92 32.78 -3.14
C MET A 150 -42.75 33.59 -1.86
N CYS A 151 -43.00 34.89 -1.96
CA CYS A 151 -43.13 35.75 -0.79
C CYS A 151 -44.48 35.51 -0.12
N MET A 152 -44.47 34.91 1.07
CA MET A 152 -45.68 34.60 1.85
C MET A 152 -46.57 35.82 2.17
N LYS A 153 -46.02 37.04 2.14
CA LYS A 153 -46.78 38.27 2.44
C LYS A 153 -47.47 38.87 1.21
N HIS A 154 -46.86 38.70 0.05
CA HIS A 154 -47.26 39.42 -1.17
C HIS A 154 -47.74 38.49 -2.28
N ASP A 155 -47.57 37.18 -2.10
CA ASP A 155 -47.87 36.14 -3.09
C ASP A 155 -47.22 36.45 -4.46
N LYS A 156 -45.95 36.86 -4.38
CA LYS A 156 -45.10 37.18 -5.54
C LYS A 156 -43.81 36.38 -5.50
N PRO A 157 -43.24 35.99 -6.65
CA PRO A 157 -41.95 35.31 -6.70
C PRO A 157 -40.84 36.11 -6.00
N LEU A 158 -39.90 35.39 -5.38
CA LEU A 158 -38.68 35.96 -4.83
C LEU A 158 -37.67 36.17 -5.97
N GLU A 159 -37.44 37.43 -6.34
CA GLU A 159 -36.63 37.81 -7.50
C GLU A 159 -35.41 38.65 -7.13
N LEU A 160 -35.36 39.16 -5.90
CA LEU A 160 -34.29 40.01 -5.38
C LEU A 160 -33.63 39.34 -4.18
N PHE A 161 -32.35 39.62 -3.98
CA PHE A 161 -31.63 39.28 -2.76
C PHE A 161 -31.31 40.56 -1.99
N CYS A 162 -31.74 40.63 -0.74
CA CYS A 162 -31.42 41.73 0.17
C CYS A 162 -30.04 41.45 0.78
N LYS A 163 -29.00 42.19 0.39
CA LYS A 163 -27.64 42.00 0.92
C LYS A 163 -27.53 42.36 2.40
N THR A 164 -28.30 43.33 2.86
CA THR A 164 -28.31 43.74 4.27
C THR A 164 -28.82 42.63 5.19
N ASP A 165 -29.93 41.99 4.82
CA ASP A 165 -30.59 40.96 5.66
C ASP A 165 -30.26 39.52 5.24
N GLN A 166 -29.46 39.35 4.18
CA GLN A 166 -29.06 38.06 3.61
C GLN A 166 -30.27 37.15 3.31
N THR A 167 -31.31 37.70 2.67
CA THR A 167 -32.55 36.98 2.42
C THR A 167 -33.16 37.31 1.05
N CYS A 168 -33.81 36.32 0.45
CA CYS A 168 -34.52 36.48 -0.82
C CYS A 168 -35.86 37.18 -0.58
N VAL A 169 -36.18 38.19 -1.39
CA VAL A 169 -37.38 39.01 -1.27
C VAL A 169 -38.05 39.22 -2.63
N CYS A 170 -39.36 39.51 -2.64
CA CYS A 170 -40.05 39.93 -3.87
C CYS A 170 -39.91 41.45 -4.09
N THR A 171 -40.31 41.92 -5.26
CA THR A 171 -40.25 43.34 -5.65
C THR A 171 -41.12 44.27 -4.77
N LEU A 172 -42.20 43.78 -4.15
CA LEU A 172 -42.98 44.60 -3.21
C LEU A 172 -42.28 44.75 -1.85
N CYS A 173 -41.53 43.74 -1.41
CA CYS A 173 -40.76 43.82 -0.16
C CYS A 173 -39.70 44.93 -0.19
N SER A 174 -39.08 45.17 -1.35
CA SER A 174 -38.07 46.24 -1.50
C SER A 174 -38.67 47.63 -1.36
N VAL A 175 -39.96 47.82 -1.66
CA VAL A 175 -40.64 49.13 -1.54
C VAL A 175 -41.15 49.37 -0.12
N PHE A 176 -41.72 48.35 0.53
CA PHE A 176 -42.40 48.53 1.81
C PHE A 176 -41.53 48.27 3.04
N LYS A 177 -40.87 47.10 3.11
CA LYS A 177 -40.20 46.65 4.34
C LYS A 177 -38.70 46.94 4.31
N HIS A 178 -38.07 46.81 3.15
CA HIS A 178 -36.62 46.88 3.01
C HIS A 178 -36.18 48.15 2.25
N LYS A 179 -36.95 49.24 2.39
CA LYS A 179 -36.86 50.45 1.54
C LYS A 179 -35.47 51.09 1.44
N SER A 180 -34.64 50.94 2.46
CA SER A 180 -33.28 51.50 2.54
C SER A 180 -32.17 50.45 2.44
N HIS A 181 -32.49 49.19 2.13
CA HIS A 181 -31.50 48.11 2.05
C HIS A 181 -30.91 48.03 0.64
N GLU A 182 -29.73 47.43 0.54
CA GLU A 182 -29.10 47.13 -0.74
C GLU A 182 -29.66 45.82 -1.30
N PHE A 183 -29.98 45.82 -2.59
CA PHE A 183 -30.44 44.64 -3.30
C PHE A 183 -29.67 44.42 -4.58
N VAL A 184 -29.61 43.14 -4.95
CA VAL A 184 -29.23 42.70 -6.29
C VAL A 184 -30.29 41.75 -6.82
N PRO A 185 -30.42 41.59 -8.15
CA PRO A 185 -31.19 40.50 -8.72
C PRO A 185 -30.74 39.16 -8.13
N LEU A 186 -31.68 38.29 -7.79
CA LEU A 186 -31.37 36.99 -7.17
C LEU A 186 -30.40 36.15 -8.01
N ARG A 187 -30.51 36.27 -9.36
CA ARG A 187 -29.60 35.61 -10.30
C ARG A 187 -28.14 36.05 -10.13
N GLU A 188 -27.92 37.34 -9.92
CA GLU A 188 -26.57 37.91 -9.79
C GLU A 188 -25.90 37.43 -8.50
N GLU A 189 -26.61 37.47 -7.36
CA GLU A 189 -26.10 36.93 -6.10
C GLU A 189 -25.84 35.41 -6.21
N TYR A 190 -26.74 34.67 -6.85
CA TYR A 190 -26.56 33.24 -7.09
C TYR A 190 -25.29 32.94 -7.88
N GLU A 191 -25.04 33.67 -8.98
CA GLU A 191 -23.84 33.48 -9.80
C GLU A 191 -22.56 33.81 -9.01
N GLY A 192 -22.58 34.90 -8.23
CA GLY A 192 -21.48 35.26 -7.33
C GLY A 192 -21.19 34.18 -6.27
N LYS A 193 -22.21 33.73 -5.54
CA LYS A 193 -22.09 32.68 -4.52
C LYS A 193 -21.65 31.34 -5.11
N LYS A 194 -22.14 31.01 -6.31
CA LYS A 194 -21.72 29.79 -7.03
C LYS A 194 -20.26 29.84 -7.43
N ALA A 195 -19.75 30.99 -7.88
CA ALA A 195 -18.34 31.18 -8.18
C ALA A 195 -17.46 31.07 -6.92
N GLU A 196 -17.89 31.67 -5.79
CA GLU A 196 -17.22 31.54 -4.49
C GLU A 196 -17.14 30.07 -4.04
N LEU A 197 -18.23 29.30 -4.20
CA LEU A 197 -18.25 27.87 -3.91
C LEU A 197 -17.24 27.11 -4.76
N TRP A 198 -17.19 27.35 -6.07
CA TRP A 198 -16.23 26.66 -6.94
C TRP A 198 -14.77 26.97 -6.60
N LYS A 199 -14.49 28.23 -6.25
CA LYS A 199 -13.16 28.63 -5.80
C LYS A 199 -12.78 27.92 -4.50
N THR A 200 -13.70 27.91 -3.53
CA THR A 200 -13.48 27.25 -2.23
C THR A 200 -13.30 25.74 -2.40
N GLU A 201 -14.09 25.10 -3.26
CA GLU A 201 -13.96 23.68 -3.58
C GLU A 201 -12.58 23.37 -4.19
N ALA A 202 -12.11 24.18 -5.15
CA ALA A 202 -10.79 24.00 -5.74
C ALA A 202 -9.66 24.14 -4.70
N GLU A 203 -9.76 25.11 -3.78
CA GLU A 203 -8.81 25.28 -2.68
C GLU A 203 -8.81 24.06 -1.74
N ILE A 204 -9.98 23.52 -1.40
CA ILE A 204 -10.13 22.30 -0.60
C ILE A 204 -9.48 21.10 -1.31
N GLN A 205 -9.73 20.91 -2.61
CA GLN A 205 -9.13 19.81 -3.36
C GLN A 205 -7.60 19.89 -3.38
N LEU A 206 -7.03 21.09 -3.59
CA LEU A 206 -5.58 21.31 -3.50
C LEU A 206 -5.04 21.00 -2.10
N MET A 207 -5.78 21.41 -1.06
CA MET A 207 -5.46 21.13 0.34
C MET A 207 -5.48 19.63 0.66
N ILE A 208 -6.39 18.86 0.07
CA ILE A 208 -6.46 17.40 0.18
C ILE A 208 -5.21 16.77 -0.48
N GLN A 209 -4.89 17.14 -1.72
CA GLN A 209 -3.72 16.60 -2.43
C GLN A 209 -2.42 16.86 -1.67
N LYS A 210 -2.22 18.09 -1.19
CA LYS A 210 -1.05 18.44 -0.36
C LYS A 210 -0.94 17.57 0.89
N ARG A 211 -2.06 17.31 1.57
CA ARG A 211 -2.08 16.45 2.77
C ARG A 211 -1.81 14.99 2.43
N GLN A 212 -2.31 14.50 1.30
CA GLN A 212 -2.03 13.14 0.81
C GLN A 212 -0.54 12.93 0.52
N LEU A 213 0.11 13.89 -0.15
CA LEU A 213 1.56 13.87 -0.37
C LEU A 213 2.32 13.90 0.95
N LYS A 214 1.91 14.76 1.89
CA LYS A 214 2.56 14.82 3.21
C LYS A 214 2.44 13.51 3.99
N ILE A 215 1.30 12.82 3.90
CA ILE A 215 1.13 11.49 4.49
C ILE A 215 2.12 10.48 3.87
N GLN A 216 2.33 10.51 2.55
CA GLN A 216 3.30 9.62 1.90
C GLN A 216 4.73 9.90 2.35
N GLU A 217 5.12 11.18 2.44
CA GLU A 217 6.43 11.61 2.95
C GLU A 217 6.67 11.10 4.38
N ILE A 218 5.69 11.29 5.28
CA ILE A 218 5.78 10.83 6.67
C ILE A 218 5.89 9.30 6.72
N LYS A 219 5.10 8.57 5.93
CA LYS A 219 5.19 7.09 5.85
C LYS A 219 6.57 6.63 5.41
N LYS A 220 7.18 7.31 4.41
CA LYS A 220 8.54 7.00 3.96
C LYS A 220 9.56 7.25 5.06
N SER A 221 9.48 8.39 5.75
CA SER A 221 10.36 8.72 6.88
C SER A 221 10.28 7.68 8.01
N VAL A 222 9.07 7.28 8.40
CA VAL A 222 8.86 6.23 9.42
C VAL A 222 9.49 4.90 8.98
N LYS A 223 9.34 4.52 7.70
CA LYS A 223 9.97 3.32 7.16
C LYS A 223 11.49 3.39 7.24
N MET A 224 12.09 4.50 6.81
CA MET A 224 13.55 4.70 6.88
C MET A 224 14.06 4.64 8.33
N SER A 225 13.34 5.23 9.27
CA SER A 225 13.65 5.17 10.70
C SER A 225 13.61 3.73 11.22
N LYS A 226 12.58 2.96 10.86
CA LYS A 226 12.48 1.54 11.22
C LYS A 226 13.64 0.73 10.64
N ASP A 227 13.92 0.89 9.35
CA ASP A 227 15.01 0.18 8.66
C ASP A 227 16.38 0.52 9.30
N SER A 228 16.59 1.79 9.68
CA SER A 228 17.80 2.22 10.41
C SER A 228 17.90 1.58 11.79
N ALA A 229 16.80 1.55 12.56
CA ALA A 229 16.79 0.95 13.89
C ALA A 229 17.07 -0.57 13.81
N ASP A 230 16.51 -1.26 12.81
CA ASP A 230 16.74 -2.70 12.64
C ASP A 230 18.17 -3.00 12.16
N ARG A 231 18.79 -2.13 11.35
CA ARG A 231 20.23 -2.22 11.02
C ARG A 231 21.12 -2.08 12.25
N GLU A 232 20.90 -1.06 13.09
CA GLU A 232 21.67 -0.86 14.33
C GLU A 232 21.50 -2.04 15.30
N LYS A 233 20.28 -2.58 15.44
CA LYS A 233 20.06 -3.81 16.21
C LYS A 233 20.86 -5.00 15.66
N ALA A 234 20.87 -5.20 14.35
CA ALA A 234 21.59 -6.30 13.72
C ALA A 234 23.11 -6.15 13.88
N GLN A 235 23.64 -4.93 13.70
CA GLN A 235 25.06 -4.63 13.95
C GLN A 235 25.42 -4.86 15.41
N GLY A 236 24.60 -4.37 16.35
CA GLY A 236 24.76 -4.61 17.77
C GLY A 236 24.79 -6.11 18.10
N PHE A 237 23.83 -6.87 17.58
CA PHE A 237 23.76 -8.33 17.77
C PHE A 237 25.02 -9.04 17.26
N GLN A 238 25.53 -8.67 16.08
CA GLN A 238 26.77 -9.23 15.54
C GLN A 238 27.99 -8.92 16.43
N VAL A 239 28.13 -7.68 16.90
CA VAL A 239 29.23 -7.27 17.78
C VAL A 239 29.19 -8.07 19.08
N PHE A 240 28.04 -8.13 19.75
CA PHE A 240 27.91 -8.86 21.02
C PHE A 240 28.12 -10.37 20.85
N THR A 241 27.64 -10.97 19.76
CA THR A 241 27.92 -12.37 19.44
C THR A 241 29.43 -12.62 19.29
N ALA A 242 30.13 -11.76 18.55
CA ALA A 242 31.58 -11.87 18.36
C ALA A 242 32.37 -11.70 19.67
N LEU A 243 31.90 -10.85 20.59
CA LEU A 243 32.47 -10.69 21.93
C LEU A 243 32.30 -11.97 22.76
N GLN A 244 31.09 -12.52 22.80
CA GLN A 244 30.77 -13.74 23.53
C GLN A 244 31.67 -14.90 23.05
N GLU A 245 31.73 -15.14 21.73
CA GLU A 245 32.58 -16.18 21.19
C GLU A 245 34.07 -15.97 21.51
N SER A 246 34.52 -14.71 21.58
CA SER A 246 35.92 -14.40 21.92
C SER A 246 36.21 -14.74 23.37
N ALA A 247 35.29 -14.43 24.29
CA ALA A 247 35.39 -14.79 25.69
C ALA A 247 35.39 -16.33 25.85
N GLU A 248 34.48 -17.04 25.20
CA GLU A 248 34.43 -18.51 25.21
C GLU A 248 35.73 -19.14 24.67
N ARG A 249 36.27 -18.63 23.56
CA ARG A 249 37.57 -19.07 23.03
C ARG A 249 38.71 -18.80 24.02
N GLY A 250 38.69 -17.63 24.67
CA GLY A 250 39.66 -17.27 25.71
C GLY A 250 39.63 -18.26 26.88
N MET A 251 38.43 -18.59 27.36
CA MET A 251 38.21 -19.56 28.41
C MET A 251 38.72 -20.96 28.02
N LYS A 252 38.37 -21.45 26.83
CA LYS A 252 38.88 -22.74 26.31
C LYS A 252 40.41 -22.78 26.25
N LYS A 253 41.04 -21.67 25.83
CA LYS A 253 42.51 -21.56 25.76
C LYS A 253 43.15 -21.64 27.16
N LEU A 254 42.58 -20.93 28.13
CA LEU A 254 43.04 -20.95 29.53
C LEU A 254 42.97 -22.37 30.11
N MET A 255 41.82 -23.05 29.96
CA MET A 255 41.65 -24.42 30.44
C MET A 255 42.69 -25.37 29.84
N LYS A 256 42.89 -25.30 28.52
CA LYS A 256 43.89 -26.12 27.82
C LYS A 256 45.32 -25.86 28.29
N GLU A 257 45.67 -24.61 28.62
CA GLU A 257 47.00 -24.29 29.17
C GLU A 257 47.20 -24.92 30.55
N ILE A 258 46.19 -24.83 31.41
CA ILE A 258 46.23 -25.41 32.76
C ILE A 258 46.32 -26.94 32.68
N GLU A 259 45.46 -27.59 31.91
CA GLU A 259 45.47 -29.04 31.67
C GLU A 259 46.81 -29.50 31.08
N GLY A 260 47.39 -28.72 30.16
CA GLY A 260 48.70 -29.01 29.59
C GLY A 260 49.81 -29.04 30.64
N LYS A 261 49.88 -28.01 31.50
CA LYS A 261 50.85 -27.93 32.60
C LYS A 261 50.66 -29.06 33.61
N GLN A 262 49.41 -29.35 33.98
CA GLN A 262 49.08 -30.45 34.87
C GLN A 262 49.58 -31.78 34.30
N LYS A 263 49.23 -32.09 33.04
CA LYS A 263 49.58 -33.36 32.40
C LYS A 263 51.10 -33.55 32.24
N THR A 264 51.86 -32.48 32.02
CA THR A 264 53.33 -32.58 31.99
C THR A 264 53.93 -32.96 33.33
N THR A 265 53.40 -32.40 34.42
CA THR A 265 53.85 -32.71 35.78
C THR A 265 53.42 -34.12 36.20
N GLU A 266 52.19 -34.52 35.86
CA GLU A 266 51.70 -35.88 36.09
C GLU A 266 52.57 -36.92 35.38
N LYS A 267 52.87 -36.72 34.09
CA LYS A 267 53.77 -37.62 33.34
C LYS A 267 55.17 -37.72 33.94
N GLN A 268 55.70 -36.61 34.44
CA GLN A 268 57.01 -36.61 35.09
C GLN A 268 56.98 -37.42 36.40
N ALA A 269 55.94 -37.25 37.21
CA ALA A 269 55.74 -38.02 38.42
C ALA A 269 55.55 -39.51 38.13
N GLU A 270 54.70 -39.87 37.15
CA GLU A 270 54.49 -41.25 36.70
C GLU A 270 55.81 -41.91 36.26
N GLY A 271 56.67 -41.18 35.55
CA GLY A 271 57.99 -41.68 35.15
C GLY A 271 58.87 -42.04 36.34
N PHE A 272 58.98 -41.14 37.34
CA PHE A 272 59.76 -41.41 38.55
C PHE A 272 59.17 -42.55 39.38
N ILE A 273 57.83 -42.62 39.51
CA ILE A 273 57.16 -43.71 40.22
C ILE A 273 57.48 -45.05 39.56
N LYS A 274 57.39 -45.12 38.23
CA LYS A 274 57.67 -46.36 37.47
C LYS A 274 59.12 -46.82 37.65
N ASP A 275 60.08 -45.90 37.59
CA ASP A 275 61.48 -46.23 37.83
C ASP A 275 61.69 -46.76 39.26
N LEU A 276 61.08 -46.12 40.27
CA LEU A 276 61.14 -46.56 41.67
C LEU A 276 60.50 -47.94 41.88
N GLU A 277 59.34 -48.20 41.28
CA GLU A 277 58.66 -49.50 41.36
C GLU A 277 59.49 -50.64 40.76
N GLN A 278 60.17 -50.36 39.64
CA GLN A 278 61.09 -51.30 39.01
C GLN A 278 62.30 -51.57 39.92
N GLU A 279 62.92 -50.53 40.47
CA GLU A 279 64.08 -50.67 41.36
C GLU A 279 63.72 -51.42 42.65
N ILE A 280 62.55 -51.13 43.25
CA ILE A 280 62.02 -51.87 44.40
C ILE A 280 61.83 -53.36 44.05
N SER A 281 61.34 -53.67 42.84
CA SER A 281 61.12 -55.05 42.41
C SER A 281 62.44 -55.82 42.26
N GLU A 282 63.47 -55.18 41.71
CA GLU A 282 64.83 -55.72 41.61
C GLU A 282 65.46 -55.91 42.99
N LEU A 283 65.34 -54.91 43.88
CA LEU A 283 65.81 -55.00 45.26
C LEU A 283 65.13 -56.14 46.03
N LYS A 284 63.81 -56.30 45.89
CA LYS A 284 63.07 -57.43 46.49
C LYS A 284 63.57 -58.77 45.98
N LYS A 285 63.80 -58.91 44.67
CA LYS A 285 64.34 -60.13 44.06
C LYS A 285 65.72 -60.47 44.61
N THR A 286 66.64 -59.50 44.62
CA THR A 286 67.99 -59.68 45.15
C THR A 286 67.94 -60.03 46.64
N SER A 287 67.07 -59.38 47.43
CA SER A 287 66.86 -59.69 48.85
C SER A 287 66.42 -61.14 49.06
N SER A 288 65.43 -61.62 48.30
CA SER A 288 64.98 -63.02 48.41
C SER A 288 66.05 -64.03 48.00
N GLN A 289 66.85 -63.74 46.96
CA GLN A 289 67.98 -64.60 46.57
C GLN A 289 69.06 -64.63 47.65
N MET A 290 69.32 -63.48 48.29
CA MET A 290 70.30 -63.37 49.38
C MET A 290 69.83 -64.13 50.63
N GLU A 291 68.54 -64.05 50.96
CA GLU A 291 67.92 -64.83 52.02
C GLU A 291 67.97 -66.34 51.73
N GLN A 292 67.76 -66.78 50.49
CA GLN A 292 67.94 -68.19 50.13
C GLN A 292 69.39 -68.65 50.30
N LEU A 293 70.36 -67.85 49.84
CA LEU A 293 71.78 -68.13 49.98
C LEU A 293 72.24 -68.19 51.44
N SER A 294 71.67 -67.37 52.34
CA SER A 294 72.04 -67.38 53.76
C SER A 294 71.64 -68.67 54.48
N HIS A 295 70.66 -69.40 53.95
CA HIS A 295 70.23 -70.70 54.47
C HIS A 295 70.90 -71.89 53.75
N SER A 296 71.80 -71.64 52.79
CA SER A 296 72.50 -72.68 52.05
C SER A 296 73.72 -73.19 52.82
N GLU A 297 73.84 -74.52 52.96
CA GLU A 297 75.02 -75.17 53.53
C GLU A 297 76.15 -75.43 52.49
N ASP A 298 75.93 -75.08 51.21
CA ASP A 298 76.95 -75.21 50.15
C ASP A 298 77.87 -73.98 50.15
N HIS A 299 79.02 -74.13 50.82
CA HIS A 299 79.99 -73.05 50.99
C HIS A 299 80.56 -72.53 49.66
N LEU A 300 80.67 -73.37 48.63
CA LEU A 300 81.19 -72.96 47.32
C LEU A 300 80.14 -72.13 46.56
N HIS A 301 78.89 -72.59 46.57
CA HIS A 301 77.76 -71.86 45.96
C HIS A 301 77.54 -70.50 46.61
N VAL A 302 77.68 -70.40 47.94
CA VAL A 302 77.59 -69.13 48.68
C VAL A 302 78.68 -68.15 48.23
N LEU A 303 79.94 -68.58 48.19
CA LEU A 303 81.06 -67.69 47.82
C LEU A 303 80.99 -67.23 46.35
N GLN A 304 80.59 -68.12 45.43
CA GLN A 304 80.43 -67.79 44.01
C GLN A 304 79.23 -66.85 43.76
N SER A 305 78.09 -67.08 44.41
CA SER A 305 76.86 -66.31 44.17
C SER A 305 76.84 -64.97 44.90
N PHE A 306 77.44 -64.88 46.09
CA PHE A 306 77.48 -63.65 46.89
C PHE A 306 78.16 -62.51 46.15
N SER A 307 79.30 -62.80 45.48
CA SER A 307 80.03 -61.80 44.69
C SER A 307 79.18 -61.26 43.53
N SER A 308 78.42 -62.13 42.88
CA SER A 308 77.55 -61.79 41.75
C SER A 308 76.33 -60.95 42.16
N LEU A 309 75.75 -61.21 43.34
CA LEU A 309 74.59 -60.45 43.83
C LEU A 309 74.97 -59.05 44.34
N LYS A 310 76.15 -58.91 44.95
CA LYS A 310 76.63 -57.61 45.46
C LYS A 310 76.85 -56.59 44.35
N THR A 311 77.24 -57.03 43.16
CA THR A 311 77.45 -56.15 41.99
C THR A 311 76.16 -55.67 41.32
N VAL A 312 75.00 -56.22 41.68
CA VAL A 312 73.70 -55.91 41.03
C VAL A 312 72.93 -54.81 41.78
N LEU A 313 73.38 -54.38 42.96
CA LEU A 313 72.65 -53.37 43.74
C LEU A 313 72.58 -52.02 42.98
N PRO A 314 71.37 -51.47 42.79
CA PRO A 314 71.18 -50.14 42.22
C PRO A 314 71.96 -49.07 42.99
N THR A 315 72.60 -48.16 42.26
CA THR A 315 73.45 -47.08 42.82
C THR A 315 72.81 -45.69 42.69
N LYS A 316 71.57 -45.62 42.19
CA LYS A 316 70.89 -44.35 41.92
C LYS A 316 70.43 -43.72 43.24
N ASP A 317 70.87 -42.48 43.48
CA ASP A 317 70.43 -41.72 44.65
C ASP A 317 69.10 -41.02 44.35
N TRP A 318 68.07 -41.37 45.11
CA TRP A 318 66.71 -40.82 44.98
C TRP A 318 66.45 -39.63 45.90
N THR A 319 67.36 -39.29 46.83
CA THR A 319 67.10 -38.27 47.86
C THR A 319 66.99 -36.85 47.31
N GLU A 320 67.60 -36.57 46.15
CA GLU A 320 67.56 -35.26 45.50
C GLU A 320 66.41 -35.08 44.50
N ILE A 321 65.70 -36.15 44.12
CA ILE A 321 64.67 -36.07 43.08
C ILE A 321 63.39 -35.45 43.64
N ARG A 322 62.99 -34.30 43.07
CA ARG A 322 61.72 -33.62 43.40
C ARG A 322 60.90 -33.36 42.15
N VAL A 323 59.60 -33.65 42.24
CA VAL A 323 58.61 -33.18 41.27
C VAL A 323 58.14 -31.80 41.73
N HIS A 324 58.50 -30.76 40.99
CA HIS A 324 58.04 -29.40 41.28
C HIS A 324 56.67 -29.17 40.64
N PRO A 325 55.64 -28.76 41.41
CA PRO A 325 54.38 -28.30 40.84
C PRO A 325 54.64 -27.13 39.88
N PRO A 326 53.98 -27.09 38.73
CA PRO A 326 54.14 -25.97 37.81
C PRO A 326 53.49 -24.74 38.45
N SER A 327 54.10 -23.57 38.26
CA SER A 327 53.47 -22.33 38.73
C SER A 327 52.25 -22.02 37.85
N TYR A 328 51.05 -22.19 38.44
CA TYR A 328 49.79 -21.74 37.86
C TYR A 328 49.56 -20.24 38.07
N GLU A 329 50.32 -19.62 38.97
CA GLU A 329 50.14 -18.23 39.37
C GLU A 329 50.26 -17.27 38.19
N GLY A 330 49.35 -16.29 38.17
CA GLY A 330 49.24 -15.31 37.08
C GLY A 330 48.75 -15.87 35.73
N THR A 331 48.45 -17.17 35.60
CA THR A 331 47.96 -17.74 34.32
C THR A 331 46.62 -17.11 33.91
N VAL A 332 45.70 -16.94 34.86
CA VAL A 332 44.41 -16.27 34.62
C VAL A 332 44.64 -14.80 34.24
N VAL A 333 45.47 -14.08 34.98
CA VAL A 333 45.77 -12.65 34.74
C VAL A 333 46.33 -12.44 33.33
N ARG A 334 47.31 -13.24 32.91
CA ARG A 334 47.88 -13.18 31.55
C ARG A 334 46.83 -13.52 30.49
N ALA A 335 46.00 -14.53 30.72
CA ALA A 335 44.96 -14.95 29.77
C ALA A 335 43.90 -13.85 29.57
N VAL A 336 43.46 -13.22 30.66
CA VAL A 336 42.51 -12.09 30.62
C VAL A 336 43.12 -10.88 29.92
N ALA A 337 44.37 -10.52 30.22
CA ALA A 337 45.05 -9.42 29.55
C ALA A 337 45.18 -9.64 28.03
N GLN A 338 45.54 -10.87 27.61
CA GLN A 338 45.58 -11.24 26.19
C GLN A 338 44.21 -11.15 25.52
N LEU A 339 43.15 -11.58 26.21
CA LEU A 339 41.78 -11.50 25.71
C LEU A 339 41.37 -10.04 25.55
N GLU A 340 41.61 -9.20 26.55
CA GLU A 340 41.28 -7.78 26.53
C GLU A 340 41.95 -7.06 25.34
N GLU A 341 43.26 -7.28 25.14
CA GLU A 341 43.97 -6.64 24.03
C GLU A 341 43.45 -7.10 22.67
N LYS A 342 43.14 -8.40 22.54
CA LYS A 342 42.58 -8.97 21.30
C LYS A 342 41.18 -8.43 21.01
N LEU A 343 40.36 -8.29 22.06
CA LEU A 343 39.03 -7.67 21.97
C LEU A 343 39.15 -6.21 21.56
N ARG A 344 40.02 -5.43 22.21
CA ARG A 344 40.24 -4.02 21.90
C ARG A 344 40.65 -3.80 20.45
N LYS A 345 41.58 -4.62 19.92
CA LYS A 345 42.01 -4.58 18.50
C LYS A 345 40.85 -4.91 17.56
N ARG A 346 40.07 -5.96 17.85
CA ARG A 346 38.90 -6.34 17.03
C ARG A 346 37.80 -5.27 17.04
N MET A 347 37.49 -4.71 18.21
CA MET A 347 36.47 -3.67 18.34
C MET A 347 36.85 -2.41 17.57
N LYS A 348 38.11 -1.94 17.67
CA LYS A 348 38.60 -0.81 16.86
C LYS A 348 38.42 -1.04 15.35
N LYS A 349 38.76 -2.24 14.87
CA LYS A 349 38.58 -2.60 13.45
C LYS A 349 37.11 -2.58 13.03
N LYS A 350 36.23 -3.19 13.83
CA LYS A 350 34.80 -3.26 13.55
C LYS A 350 34.11 -1.89 13.59
N LEU A 351 34.54 -1.00 14.48
CA LEU A 351 34.06 0.38 14.55
C LEU A 351 34.38 1.17 13.29
N LEU A 352 35.62 1.04 12.79
CA LEU A 352 36.05 1.68 11.55
C LEU A 352 35.29 1.15 10.33
N GLU A 353 35.06 -0.18 10.26
CA GLU A 353 34.23 -0.80 9.20
C GLU A 353 32.80 -0.25 9.23
N ALA A 354 32.16 -0.22 10.41
CA ALA A 354 30.79 0.28 10.54
C ALA A 354 30.67 1.78 10.22
N GLU A 355 31.67 2.59 10.59
CA GLU A 355 31.71 4.01 10.25
C GLU A 355 31.83 4.26 8.75
N LEU A 356 32.65 3.46 8.05
CA LEU A 356 32.76 3.51 6.60
C LEU A 356 31.42 3.15 5.92
N GLU A 357 30.76 2.08 6.38
CA GLU A 357 29.44 1.66 5.87
C GLU A 357 28.38 2.76 6.10
N ARG A 358 28.36 3.41 7.27
CA ARG A 358 27.43 4.53 7.54
C ARG A 358 27.66 5.70 6.58
N VAL A 359 28.91 6.06 6.32
CA VAL A 359 29.25 7.17 5.41
C VAL A 359 28.81 6.86 3.98
N GLN A 360 29.02 5.62 3.52
CA GLN A 360 28.56 5.17 2.20
C GLN A 360 27.03 5.18 2.09
N GLN A 361 26.32 4.71 3.12
CA GLN A 361 24.86 4.69 3.12
C GLN A 361 24.26 6.10 3.15
N TYR A 362 24.86 7.01 3.93
CA TYR A 362 24.44 8.41 3.97
C TYR A 362 24.52 9.07 2.59
N ALA A 363 25.58 8.78 1.81
CA ALA A 363 25.70 9.28 0.44
C ALA A 363 24.55 8.80 -0.47
N VAL A 364 24.15 7.53 -0.35
CA VAL A 364 23.06 6.93 -1.15
C VAL A 364 21.69 7.50 -0.77
N ASP A 365 21.44 7.68 0.53
CA ASP A 365 20.18 8.22 1.03
C ASP A 365 19.99 9.69 0.61
N VAL A 366 21.06 10.49 0.60
CA VAL A 366 21.03 11.88 0.11
C VAL A 366 20.71 11.94 -1.38
N THR A 367 21.37 11.14 -2.21
CA THR A 367 21.11 11.10 -3.66
C THR A 367 19.67 10.65 -3.98
N SER A 368 19.12 9.73 -3.18
CA SER A 368 17.75 9.22 -3.37
C SER A 368 16.69 10.26 -2.98
N CYS A 369 17.00 11.17 -2.05
CA CYS A 369 16.11 12.28 -1.68
C CYS A 369 16.09 13.39 -2.75
N GLU A 370 17.21 13.67 -3.41
CA GLU A 370 17.30 14.66 -4.48
C GLU A 370 16.56 14.21 -5.76
N GLU A 371 16.64 12.93 -6.11
CA GLU A 371 15.95 12.36 -7.27
C GLU A 371 14.42 12.31 -7.10
N GLU A 372 13.91 12.08 -5.89
CA GLU A 372 12.46 12.09 -5.64
C GLU A 372 11.90 13.52 -5.57
N SER A 373 12.65 14.48 -5.03
CA SER A 373 12.22 15.88 -4.99
C SER A 373 12.18 16.52 -6.39
N SER A 374 12.95 16.02 -7.35
CA SER A 374 12.94 16.49 -8.75
C SER A 374 11.84 15.88 -9.62
N ARG A 375 11.14 14.83 -9.16
CA ARG A 375 10.04 14.17 -9.90
C ARG A 375 8.65 14.75 -9.62
N HIS A 376 8.52 15.79 -8.82
CA HIS A 376 7.29 16.58 -8.72
C HIS A 376 7.47 17.92 -9.43
N PRO A 377 7.11 18.03 -10.73
CA PRO A 377 7.03 19.32 -11.38
C PRO A 377 5.89 20.12 -10.73
N THR A 378 6.21 21.32 -10.29
CA THR A 378 5.26 22.36 -9.92
C THR A 378 4.46 22.73 -11.18
N GLU A 379 3.32 22.09 -11.43
CA GLU A 379 2.37 22.55 -12.43
C GLU A 379 1.66 23.80 -11.89
N ILE A 380 2.28 24.95 -12.16
CA ILE A 380 1.63 26.25 -12.06
C ILE A 380 0.73 26.38 -13.29
N LEU A 381 -0.57 26.13 -13.11
CA LEU A 381 -1.60 26.45 -14.10
C LEU A 381 -1.74 27.98 -14.20
N SER A 382 -1.09 28.56 -15.19
CA SER A 382 -1.49 29.85 -15.77
C SER A 382 -2.71 29.61 -16.66
N MET A 383 -3.89 30.10 -16.25
CA MET A 383 -5.03 30.28 -17.15
C MET A 383 -5.51 31.71 -17.06
N SER A 384 -5.24 32.43 -18.15
CA SER A 384 -5.86 33.68 -18.60
C SER A 384 -7.29 33.47 -19.06
#